data_AF-A0A8R7PHR7-F1
#
_entry.id   AF-A0A8R7PHR7-F1
#
_cell.length_a   1.000
_cell.length_b   1.000
_cell.length_c   1.000
_cell.angle_alpha   90.00
_cell.angle_beta   90.00
_cell.angle_gamma   90.00
#
_symmetry.space_group_name_H-M   'P 1'
#
loop_
_entity.id
_entity.type
_entity.pdbx_description
1 polymer ?
#
loop_
_entity_poly.entity_id
_entity_poly.type
_entity_poly.pdbx_seq_one_letter_code
_entity_poly.pdbx_strand_id
1 'polypeptide(L)'
;MWNKRPEFTAWLLEVKQVNLEALANWEEKQMFKEFMEDHNTATFPSKKYYDLDAYHQRMMEKEKRNGLKNAGSVAVRTVFNDEEVRRLELLQERERRKEEEVTALKRSMQTGMAQAMKQQSLLREEMMLQYKLGNFEAAAAIQKRLDPDAPPQ
;
A
#
# COMPACT_ATOMS: atom_id res chain seq x y z
N MET A 1 -32.77 -2.90 7.62
CA MET A 1 -32.03 -4.17 7.75
C MET A 1 -31.87 -4.43 9.25
N TRP A 2 -32.19 -5.63 9.75
CA TRP A 2 -32.19 -5.89 11.20
C TRP A 2 -30.76 -6.10 11.71
N ASN A 3 -30.34 -5.34 12.73
CA ASN A 3 -28.95 -5.36 13.23
C ASN A 3 -28.55 -6.67 13.90
N LYS A 4 -29.52 -7.53 14.26
CA LYS A 4 -29.30 -8.84 14.91
C LYS A 4 -29.43 -10.04 13.97
N ARG A 5 -29.61 -9.79 12.68
CA ARG A 5 -29.75 -10.84 11.67
C ARG A 5 -28.51 -11.73 11.57
N PRO A 6 -27.26 -11.22 11.60
CA PRO A 6 -26.07 -12.07 11.59
C PRO A 6 -26.02 -13.01 12.79
N GLU A 7 -26.31 -12.52 13.99
CA GLU A 7 -26.27 -13.29 15.24
C GLU A 7 -27.37 -14.37 15.27
N PHE A 8 -28.57 -14.03 14.82
CA PHE A 8 -29.67 -14.98 14.68
C PHE A 8 -29.36 -16.08 13.66
N THR A 9 -28.73 -15.73 12.53
CA THR A 9 -28.30 -16.69 11.51
C THR A 9 -27.31 -17.70 12.08
N ALA A 10 -26.28 -17.21 12.79
CA ALA A 10 -25.27 -18.09 13.39
C ALA A 10 -25.89 -19.01 14.47
N TRP A 11 -26.78 -18.47 15.31
CA TRP A 11 -27.46 -19.26 16.33
C TRP A 11 -28.33 -20.37 15.73
N LEU A 12 -29.09 -20.07 14.67
CA LEU A 12 -29.89 -21.08 13.97
C LEU A 12 -29.03 -22.20 13.39
N LEU A 13 -27.91 -21.86 12.76
CA LEU A 13 -27.01 -22.84 12.15
C LEU A 13 -26.30 -23.71 13.19
N GLU A 14 -25.83 -23.11 14.28
CA GLU A 14 -24.95 -23.80 15.23
C GLU A 14 -25.69 -24.45 16.39
N VAL A 15 -26.78 -23.84 16.88
CA VAL A 15 -27.56 -24.36 18.02
C VAL A 15 -28.73 -25.20 17.54
N LYS A 16 -29.52 -24.68 16.59
CA LYS A 16 -30.70 -25.37 16.08
C LYS A 16 -30.41 -26.28 14.89
N GLN A 17 -29.23 -26.13 14.25
CA GLN A 17 -28.84 -26.88 13.05
C GLN A 17 -29.82 -26.74 11.88
N VAL A 18 -30.47 -25.57 11.77
CA VAL A 18 -31.43 -25.28 10.71
C VAL A 18 -30.90 -24.14 9.85
N ASN A 19 -31.00 -24.31 8.52
CA ASN A 19 -30.68 -23.26 7.56
C ASN A 19 -31.85 -22.26 7.45
N LEU A 20 -31.56 -20.97 7.55
CA LEU A 20 -32.55 -19.89 7.35
C LEU A 20 -33.33 -20.03 6.04
N GLU A 21 -32.67 -20.45 4.96
CA GLU A 21 -33.28 -20.58 3.63
C GLU A 21 -34.26 -21.75 3.54
N ALA A 22 -34.20 -22.70 4.48
CA ALA A 22 -35.12 -23.84 4.53
C ALA A 22 -36.39 -23.53 5.36
N LEU A 23 -36.42 -22.41 6.08
CA LEU A 23 -37.49 -22.05 7.02
C LEU A 23 -38.59 -21.23 6.34
N ALA A 24 -39.85 -21.53 6.67
CA ALA A 24 -40.97 -20.68 6.28
C ALA A 24 -41.04 -19.41 7.15
N ASN A 25 -41.57 -18.31 6.60
CA ASN A 25 -41.64 -17.00 7.30
C ASN A 25 -42.33 -17.04 8.69
N TRP A 26 -43.23 -17.99 8.93
CA TRP A 26 -43.90 -18.15 10.23
C TRP A 26 -42.98 -18.82 11.26
N GLU A 27 -42.19 -19.79 10.81
CA GLU A 27 -41.26 -20.57 11.62
C GLU A 27 -40.03 -19.72 11.99
N GLU A 28 -39.56 -18.87 11.05
CA GLU A 28 -38.55 -17.85 11.32
C GLU A 28 -38.96 -16.94 12.50
N LYS A 29 -40.23 -16.52 12.54
CA LYS A 29 -40.75 -15.67 13.63
C LYS A 29 -40.82 -16.39 14.98
N GLN A 30 -41.07 -17.70 14.99
CA GLN A 30 -41.07 -18.49 16.24
C GLN A 30 -39.64 -18.66 16.74
N MET A 31 -38.73 -19.06 15.87
CA MET A 31 -37.31 -19.18 16.20
C MET A 31 -36.70 -17.85 16.65
N PHE A 32 -37.14 -16.74 16.06
CA PHE A 32 -36.69 -15.41 16.47
C PHE A 32 -37.18 -15.03 17.87
N LYS A 33 -38.37 -15.48 18.29
CA LYS A 33 -38.84 -15.28 19.67
C LYS A 33 -37.99 -16.05 20.67
N GLU A 34 -37.71 -17.32 20.39
CA GLU A 34 -36.81 -18.12 21.22
C GLU A 34 -35.41 -17.50 21.31
N PHE A 35 -34.87 -17.03 20.18
CA PHE A 35 -33.60 -16.31 20.16
C PHE A 35 -33.63 -15.04 21.01
N MET A 36 -34.72 -14.26 20.96
CA MET A 36 -34.86 -13.05 21.77
C MET A 36 -35.00 -13.38 23.27
N GLU A 37 -35.71 -14.46 23.60
CA GLU A 37 -35.82 -14.94 24.98
C GLU A 37 -34.45 -15.36 25.51
N ASP A 38 -33.69 -16.14 24.76
CA ASP A 38 -32.35 -16.58 25.14
C ASP A 38 -31.35 -15.41 25.22
N HIS A 39 -31.49 -14.41 24.33
CA HIS A 39 -30.68 -13.19 24.36
C HIS A 39 -30.98 -12.34 25.60
N ASN A 40 -32.25 -12.20 25.96
CA ASN A 40 -32.68 -11.37 27.08
C ASN A 40 -32.41 -12.06 28.43
N THR A 41 -32.51 -13.38 28.49
CA THR A 41 -32.28 -14.18 29.71
C THR A 41 -30.82 -14.60 29.87
N ALA A 42 -29.98 -14.22 28.92
CA ALA A 42 -28.57 -14.53 28.87
C ALA A 42 -28.23 -16.04 28.90
N THR A 43 -29.11 -16.89 28.36
CA THR A 43 -29.00 -18.37 28.40
C THR A 43 -28.28 -18.97 27.20
N PHE A 44 -27.74 -18.16 26.29
CA PHE A 44 -27.07 -18.71 25.11
C PHE A 44 -25.87 -19.62 25.46
N PRO A 45 -25.65 -20.71 24.69
CA PRO A 45 -24.53 -21.64 24.91
C PRO A 45 -23.14 -21.00 24.82
N SER A 46 -23.01 -19.89 24.08
CA SER A 46 -21.75 -19.19 23.89
C SER A 46 -21.96 -17.68 23.82
N LYS A 47 -20.99 -16.92 24.33
CA LYS A 47 -21.03 -15.46 24.32
C LYS A 47 -20.96 -14.85 22.91
N LYS A 48 -20.62 -15.65 21.89
CA LYS A 48 -20.55 -15.19 20.49
C LYS A 48 -21.90 -14.72 19.93
N TYR A 49 -23.01 -15.25 20.43
CA TYR A 49 -24.35 -14.93 19.90
C TYR A 49 -24.93 -13.60 20.39
N TYR A 50 -24.28 -12.91 21.34
CA TYR A 50 -24.69 -11.55 21.74
C TYR A 50 -24.12 -10.49 20.80
N ASP A 51 -22.88 -10.71 20.36
CA ASP A 51 -22.11 -9.82 19.51
C ASP A 51 -21.05 -10.63 18.74
N LEU A 52 -21.41 -11.04 17.52
CA LEU A 52 -20.50 -11.79 16.64
C LEU A 52 -19.31 -10.93 16.23
N ASP A 53 -19.51 -9.65 15.96
CA ASP A 53 -18.45 -8.76 15.49
C ASP A 53 -17.38 -8.57 16.57
N ALA A 54 -17.79 -8.34 17.82
CA ALA A 54 -16.84 -8.26 18.93
C ALA A 54 -16.13 -9.59 19.18
N TYR A 55 -16.80 -10.72 18.96
CA TYR A 55 -16.16 -12.04 19.07
C TYR A 55 -15.08 -12.22 18.00
N HIS A 56 -15.39 -11.91 16.74
CA HIS A 56 -14.45 -12.01 15.62
C HIS A 56 -13.26 -11.06 15.81
N GLN A 57 -13.51 -9.82 16.22
CA GLN A 57 -12.44 -8.86 16.52
C GLN A 57 -11.48 -9.36 17.61
N ARG A 58 -12.01 -9.94 18.70
CA ARG A 58 -11.19 -10.54 19.76
C ARG A 58 -10.42 -11.77 19.29
N MET A 59 -11.01 -12.59 18.43
CA MET A 59 -10.32 -13.75 17.84
C MET A 59 -9.15 -13.29 16.96
N MET A 60 -9.40 -12.32 16.06
CA MET A 60 -8.36 -11.72 15.22
C MET A 60 -7.25 -11.06 16.04
N GLU A 61 -7.59 -10.38 17.14
CA GLU A 61 -6.62 -9.77 18.05
C GLU A 61 -5.79 -10.83 18.78
N LYS A 62 -6.42 -11.90 19.26
CA LYS A 62 -5.71 -13.05 19.87
C LYS A 62 -4.79 -13.72 18.87
N GLU A 63 -5.22 -13.93 17.63
CA GLU A 63 -4.39 -14.51 16.57
C GLU A 63 -3.21 -13.61 16.23
N LYS A 64 -3.40 -12.30 16.08
CA LYS A 64 -2.30 -11.35 15.88
C LYS A 64 -1.33 -11.36 17.06
N ARG A 65 -1.84 -11.33 18.29
CA ARG A 65 -1.01 -11.38 19.50
C ARG A 65 -0.24 -12.69 19.62
N ASN A 66 -0.88 -13.81 19.30
CA ASN A 66 -0.23 -15.12 19.29
C ASN A 66 0.77 -15.25 18.14
N GLY A 67 0.47 -14.69 16.97
CA GLY A 67 1.39 -14.59 15.84
C GLY A 67 2.63 -13.76 16.19
N LEU A 68 2.48 -12.65 16.92
CA LEU A 68 3.61 -11.87 17.43
C LEU A 68 4.42 -12.65 18.50
N LYS A 69 3.75 -13.36 19.41
CA LYS A 69 4.42 -14.21 20.40
C LYS A 69 5.15 -15.38 19.77
N ASN A 70 4.57 -15.98 18.72
CA ASN A 70 5.16 -17.08 17.97
C ASN A 70 6.28 -16.59 17.05
N ALA A 71 6.19 -15.40 16.47
CA ALA A 71 7.30 -14.75 15.77
C ALA A 71 8.46 -14.43 16.73
N GLY A 72 8.14 -14.02 17.97
CA GLY A 72 9.13 -13.81 19.03
C GLY A 72 9.73 -15.09 19.62
N SER A 73 9.00 -16.21 19.63
CA SER A 73 9.52 -17.51 20.11
C SER A 73 10.25 -18.31 19.00
N VAL A 74 9.87 -18.13 17.74
CA VAL A 74 10.63 -18.60 16.55
C VAL A 74 11.90 -17.77 16.33
N ALA A 75 12.04 -16.61 16.99
CA ALA A 75 13.30 -15.86 17.04
C ALA A 75 14.41 -16.54 17.87
N VAL A 76 14.18 -17.74 18.44
CA VAL A 76 15.30 -18.69 18.63
C VAL A 76 15.64 -19.22 17.24
N ARG A 77 16.49 -18.47 16.54
CA ARG A 77 17.01 -18.69 15.19
C ARG A 77 17.62 -20.10 15.08
N THR A 78 16.80 -21.09 14.72
CA THR A 78 17.21 -22.49 14.52
C THR A 78 17.74 -22.76 13.10
N VAL A 79 18.08 -21.73 12.34
CA VAL A 79 18.66 -21.87 10.99
C VAL A 79 20.08 -21.30 10.98
N PHE A 80 21.04 -22.20 11.16
CA PHE A 80 22.49 -22.01 11.02
C PHE A 80 22.90 -21.94 9.52
N ASN A 81 22.32 -21.00 8.76
CA ASN A 81 22.83 -20.63 7.42
C ASN A 81 23.25 -19.16 7.47
N ASP A 82 24.30 -18.87 8.25
CA ASP A 82 24.77 -17.52 8.57
C ASP A 82 25.70 -16.92 7.50
N GLU A 83 26.26 -17.72 6.59
CA GLU A 83 27.19 -17.24 5.56
C GLU A 83 26.50 -16.66 4.31
N GLU A 84 25.42 -17.28 3.82
CA GLU A 84 24.73 -16.81 2.60
C GLU A 84 23.95 -15.51 2.83
N VAL A 85 23.31 -15.39 3.99
CA VAL A 85 22.58 -14.17 4.38
C VAL A 85 23.56 -13.00 4.49
N ARG A 86 24.74 -13.23 5.09
CA ARG A 86 25.77 -12.20 5.23
C ARG A 86 26.36 -11.78 3.89
N ARG A 87 26.49 -12.68 2.92
CA ARG A 87 26.90 -12.34 1.55
C ARG A 87 25.88 -11.44 0.84
N LEU A 88 24.59 -11.74 0.95
CA LEU A 88 23.52 -10.94 0.35
C LEU A 88 23.43 -9.54 0.98
N GLU A 89 23.55 -9.44 2.30
CA GLU A 89 23.58 -8.16 3.01
C GLU A 89 24.77 -7.29 2.56
N LEU A 90 25.96 -7.87 2.42
CA LEU A 90 27.15 -7.18 1.93
C LEU A 90 27.03 -6.72 0.47
N LEU A 91 26.35 -7.49 -0.38
CA LEU A 91 26.09 -7.11 -1.76
C LEU A 91 25.11 -5.93 -1.82
N GLN A 92 24.01 -5.99 -1.06
CA GLN A 92 23.04 -4.90 -0.98
C GLN A 92 23.65 -3.62 -0.42
N GLU A 93 24.51 -3.71 0.61
CA GLU A 93 25.17 -2.53 1.14
C GLU A 93 26.14 -1.89 0.13
N ARG A 94 26.83 -2.71 -0.68
CA ARG A 94 27.68 -2.22 -1.77
C ARG A 94 26.88 -1.58 -2.89
N GLU A 95 25.75 -2.16 -3.27
CA GLU A 95 24.86 -1.55 -4.28
C GLU A 95 24.29 -0.23 -3.79
N ARG A 96 23.81 -0.17 -2.55
CA ARG A 96 23.31 1.08 -1.95
C ARG A 96 24.37 2.18 -1.96
N ARG A 97 25.62 1.87 -1.58
CA ARG A 97 26.72 2.83 -1.64
C ARG A 97 27.03 3.30 -3.06
N LYS A 98 27.02 2.39 -4.05
CA LYS A 98 27.19 2.76 -5.46
C LYS A 98 26.06 3.65 -5.98
N GLU A 99 24.82 3.39 -5.57
CA GLU A 99 23.68 4.24 -5.93
C GLU A 99 23.78 5.63 -5.29
N GLU A 100 24.19 5.71 -4.03
CA GLU A 100 24.47 6.98 -3.33
C GLU A 100 25.60 7.77 -4.03
N GLU A 101 26.67 7.11 -4.46
CA GLU A 101 27.76 7.74 -5.23
C GLU A 101 27.29 8.23 -6.61
N VAL A 102 26.51 7.41 -7.34
CA VAL A 102 25.95 7.78 -8.65
C VAL A 102 24.98 8.95 -8.52
N THR A 103 24.15 8.97 -7.48
CA THR A 103 23.20 10.06 -7.24
C THR A 103 23.91 11.34 -6.82
N ALA A 104 24.95 11.26 -5.99
CA ALA A 104 25.80 12.40 -5.65
C ALA A 104 26.54 12.95 -6.88
N LEU A 105 27.08 12.08 -7.74
CA LEU A 105 27.74 12.47 -8.99
C LEU A 105 26.75 13.12 -9.97
N LYS A 106 25.54 12.58 -10.12
CA LYS A 106 24.48 13.21 -10.91
C LYS A 106 24.13 14.59 -10.36
N ARG A 107 24.06 14.76 -9.05
CA ARG A 107 23.79 16.04 -8.39
C ARG A 107 24.92 17.05 -8.62
N SER A 108 26.19 16.63 -8.56
CA SER A 108 27.34 17.50 -8.82
C SER A 108 27.45 17.86 -10.31
N MET A 109 27.11 16.95 -11.23
CA MET A 109 27.05 17.24 -12.66
C MET A 109 25.91 18.22 -12.99
N GLN A 110 24.80 18.16 -12.25
CA GLN A 110 23.63 19.01 -12.48
C GLN A 110 23.87 20.49 -12.13
N THR A 111 24.77 20.83 -11.21
CA THR A 111 24.91 22.22 -10.76
C THR A 111 25.43 23.18 -11.84
N GLY A 112 26.26 22.70 -12.77
CA GLY A 112 26.74 23.49 -13.93
C GLY A 112 26.11 23.07 -15.26
N MET A 113 26.14 21.78 -15.60
CA MET A 113 25.69 21.27 -16.90
C MET A 113 24.17 21.35 -17.06
N ALA A 114 23.39 21.16 -15.99
CA ALA A 114 21.93 21.24 -16.10
C ALA A 114 21.44 22.69 -16.27
N GLN A 115 22.16 23.68 -15.73
CA GLN A 115 21.87 25.08 -16.00
C GLN A 115 22.17 25.44 -17.46
N ALA A 116 23.31 25.01 -17.99
CA ALA A 116 23.67 25.20 -19.39
C ALA A 116 22.68 24.51 -20.35
N MET A 117 22.24 23.28 -20.06
CA MET A 117 21.22 22.59 -20.86
C MET A 117 19.85 23.26 -20.80
N LYS A 118 19.45 23.77 -19.63
CA LYS A 118 18.21 24.56 -19.51
C LYS A 118 18.28 25.82 -20.36
N GLN A 119 19.40 26.54 -20.33
CA GLN A 119 19.60 27.74 -21.15
C GLN A 119 19.57 27.42 -22.65
N GLN A 120 20.25 26.36 -23.09
CA GLN A 120 20.17 25.91 -24.50
C GLN A 120 18.75 25.50 -24.91
N SER A 121 18.01 24.84 -24.01
CA SER A 121 16.60 24.47 -24.25
C SER A 121 15.72 25.70 -24.42
N LEU A 122 15.86 26.70 -23.56
CA LEU A 122 15.11 27.96 -23.63
C LEU A 122 15.42 28.72 -24.92
N LEU A 123 16.69 28.80 -25.32
CA LEU A 123 17.09 29.46 -26.57
C LEU A 123 16.51 28.76 -27.81
N ARG A 124 16.46 27.42 -27.81
CA ARG A 124 15.80 26.65 -28.89
C ARG A 124 14.30 26.91 -28.94
N GLU A 125 13.65 26.99 -27.79
CA GLU A 125 12.21 27.30 -27.71
C GLU A 125 11.92 28.73 -28.20
N GLU A 126 12.73 29.70 -27.79
CA GLU A 126 12.64 31.09 -28.23
C GLU A 126 12.86 31.20 -29.75
N MET A 127 13.87 30.52 -30.30
CA MET A 127 14.08 30.44 -31.75
C MET A 127 12.85 29.88 -32.48
N MET A 128 12.27 28.79 -31.99
CA MET A 128 11.06 28.18 -32.55
C MET A 128 9.87 29.14 -32.51
N LEU A 129 9.73 29.94 -31.45
CA LEU A 129 8.69 30.97 -31.35
C LEU A 129 8.92 32.10 -32.36
N GLN A 130 10.16 32.59 -32.52
CA GLN A 130 10.50 33.62 -33.50
C GLN A 130 10.25 33.15 -34.94
N TYR A 131 10.54 31.88 -35.25
CA TYR A 131 10.19 31.26 -36.53
C TYR A 131 8.68 31.23 -36.77
N LYS A 132 7.89 30.84 -35.76
CA LYS A 132 6.42 30.83 -35.84
C LYS A 132 5.84 32.24 -36.03
N LEU A 133 6.49 33.26 -35.46
CA LEU A 133 6.13 34.67 -35.60
C LEU A 133 6.57 35.30 -36.93
N GLY A 134 7.35 34.60 -37.76
CA GLY A 134 7.85 35.11 -39.04
C GLY A 134 9.05 36.05 -38.93
N ASN A 135 9.65 36.19 -37.75
CA ASN A 135 10.83 37.02 -37.50
C ASN A 135 12.12 36.21 -37.74
N PHE A 136 12.45 35.99 -39.01
CA PHE A 136 13.58 35.14 -39.41
C PHE A 136 14.96 35.70 -39.01
N GLU A 137 15.10 37.02 -38.91
CA GLU A 137 16.35 37.68 -38.49
C GLU A 137 16.70 37.40 -37.02
N ALA A 138 15.69 37.51 -36.14
CA ALA A 138 15.84 37.20 -34.72
C ALA A 138 16.13 35.71 -34.49
N ALA A 139 15.47 34.83 -35.24
CA ALA A 139 15.73 33.39 -35.18
C ALA A 139 17.16 33.04 -35.65
N ALA A 140 17.67 33.68 -36.70
CA ALA A 140 19.03 33.49 -37.20
C ALA A 140 20.10 34.01 -36.21
N ALA A 141 19.81 35.08 -35.47
CA ALA A 141 20.70 35.58 -34.41
C ALA A 141 20.79 34.61 -33.22
N ILE A 142 19.68 33.97 -32.85
CA ILE A 142 19.66 32.94 -31.81
C ILE A 142 20.39 31.68 -32.27
N GLN A 143 20.23 31.29 -33.55
CA GLN A 143 20.95 30.17 -34.14
C GLN A 143 22.47 30.36 -34.04
N LYS A 144 23.00 31.54 -34.41
CA LYS A 144 24.43 31.86 -34.31
C LYS A 144 24.97 31.81 -32.87
N ARG A 145 24.14 32.09 -31.86
CA ARG A 145 24.50 31.96 -30.43
C ARG A 145 24.46 30.50 -29.94
N LEU A 146 23.73 29.63 -30.63
CA LEU A 146 23.59 28.22 -30.29
C LEU A 146 24.69 27.37 -30.95
N ASP A 147 25.35 27.88 -32.00
CA ASP A 147 26.44 27.22 -32.71
C ASP A 147 27.73 27.19 -31.85
N PRO A 148 28.33 26.01 -31.62
CA PRO A 148 29.46 25.84 -30.71
C PRO A 148 30.83 26.33 -31.26
N ASP A 149 30.89 26.77 -32.52
CA ASP A 149 32.13 27.17 -33.23
C ASP A 149 32.19 28.68 -33.56
N ALA A 150 31.28 29.48 -32.98
CA ALA A 150 31.28 30.93 -33.15
C ALA A 150 32.41 31.57 -32.29
N PRO A 151 33.25 32.46 -32.87
CA PRO A 151 34.35 33.07 -32.13
C PRO A 151 33.81 33.92 -30.96
N PRO A 152 34.42 33.83 -29.76
CA PRO A 152 33.99 34.62 -28.60
C PRO A 152 34.16 36.11 -28.90
N GLN A 153 33.11 36.88 -28.67
CA GLN A 153 33.13 38.36 -28.73
C GLN A 153 33.68 38.94 -27.43
#